data_AF-A0A6H9LBG9-F1
#
_entry.id   AF-A0A6H9LBG9-F1
#
_cell.length_a   1.000
_cell.length_b   1.000
_cell.length_c   1.000
_cell.angle_alpha   90.00
_cell.angle_beta   90.00
_cell.angle_gamma   90.00
#
_symmetry.space_group_name_H-M   'P 1'
#
loop_
_entity.id
_entity.type
_entity.pdbx_description
1 polymer ?
#
loop_
_entity_poly.entity_id
_entity_poly.type
_entity_poly.pdbx_seq_one_letter_code
_entity_poly.pdbx_strand_id
1 'polypeptide(L)'
;MNRLFYKVIILSIGIFISNAFGFQQSEAPQTTSPETQVVEPQPVKDEAVTSVNELFEIKDIESFWELTELGGNIRWAIFLIFAAALFLGLKKITELLLDARAGRDLGNVSINEISFEDLQELLKRRKACLIGYLMEKLFEIYYSTGRVEVLQEEIISFRKVQEDTFSRFKNRMSFLGDTAGALGLIGTVWGMFVTFFGGDMDSQHILNGMGIALITTLLGLIVSIIINFASTEIGNYFNKRIEAIVDTVDYLRMRMIGNKEHEMHMALAAAALKYEPNSNAVSKEGMNCKAVSSTDQESVVGLPLIKPLTLQINNVNGIPLEGIDVMFELEGNGGHFPGRKNRFQTVSNKKGEATAHFQLDSNIGERRIQAFVLEKEDDKLTFVVHGTAGPPARVEQIGGNHQSDIIGEALEHPFSMRVYDSFNNPIPKHEVSFVVTKGDGKFGNITESQNGTPTNGLLGRLKSTIVAEKIRYEALTDEDGIAEVNYILGTKPGFNQVTAVAKGLGKMPLIFDAMATPEEERRRGRRRYDD
;
A
#
# COMPACT_ATOMS: atom_id res chain seq x y z
N MET A 1 -14.75 -21.54 2.52
CA MET A 1 -13.35 -21.19 2.85
C MET A 1 -13.05 -21.17 4.36
N ASN A 2 -13.93 -20.67 5.24
CA ASN A 2 -13.65 -20.54 6.69
C ASN A 2 -13.40 -21.86 7.47
N ARG A 3 -14.00 -23.00 7.06
CA ARG A 3 -13.71 -24.31 7.69
C ARG A 3 -12.35 -24.87 7.29
N LEU A 4 -11.86 -24.51 6.09
CA LEU A 4 -10.54 -24.93 5.63
C LEU A 4 -9.46 -24.17 6.38
N PHE A 5 -9.66 -22.88 6.67
CA PHE A 5 -8.73 -22.06 7.44
C PHE A 5 -8.64 -22.45 8.92
N TYR A 6 -9.79 -22.74 9.56
CA TYR A 6 -9.83 -23.30 10.93
C TYR A 6 -9.13 -24.66 10.99
N LYS A 7 -9.32 -25.50 9.97
CA LYS A 7 -8.57 -26.74 9.80
C LYS A 7 -7.10 -26.47 9.57
N VAL A 8 -6.68 -25.50 8.77
CA VAL A 8 -5.25 -25.23 8.52
C VAL A 8 -4.54 -24.70 9.76
N ILE A 9 -5.17 -23.88 10.60
CA ILE A 9 -4.59 -23.43 11.88
C ILE A 9 -4.56 -24.56 12.91
N ILE A 10 -5.63 -25.34 13.03
CA ILE A 10 -5.64 -26.52 13.92
C ILE A 10 -4.75 -27.64 13.38
N LEU A 11 -4.56 -27.73 12.07
CA LEU A 11 -3.68 -28.68 11.40
C LEU A 11 -2.24 -28.18 11.45
N SER A 12 -1.93 -26.88 11.46
CA SER A 12 -0.56 -26.40 11.66
C SER A 12 -0.15 -26.51 13.14
N ILE A 13 -1.06 -26.23 14.07
CA ILE A 13 -0.91 -26.55 15.49
C ILE A 13 -0.86 -28.06 15.70
N GLY A 14 -1.69 -28.82 14.98
CA GLY A 14 -1.78 -30.27 15.03
C GLY A 14 -0.60 -30.98 14.38
N ILE A 15 0.00 -30.42 13.33
CA ILE A 15 1.24 -30.86 12.68
C ILE A 15 2.43 -30.55 13.57
N PHE A 16 2.42 -29.43 14.29
CA PHE A 16 3.42 -29.12 15.30
C PHE A 16 3.33 -30.08 16.51
N ILE A 17 2.12 -30.47 16.89
CA ILE A 17 1.88 -31.48 17.93
C ILE A 17 2.16 -32.91 17.40
N SER A 18 1.86 -33.23 16.14
CA SER A 18 2.01 -34.59 15.59
C SER A 18 3.42 -34.91 15.13
N ASN A 19 4.17 -33.92 14.63
CA ASN A 19 5.60 -34.10 14.28
C ASN A 19 6.49 -34.26 15.53
N ALA A 20 5.96 -34.00 16.73
CA ALA A 20 6.61 -34.33 18.00
C ALA A 20 6.39 -35.80 18.43
N PHE A 21 5.63 -36.62 17.68
CA PHE A 21 5.18 -37.95 18.11
C PHE A 21 5.42 -39.09 17.11
N GLY A 22 6.34 -38.98 16.15
CA GLY A 22 6.61 -40.12 15.28
C GLY A 22 7.98 -40.13 14.63
N PHE A 23 8.87 -40.99 15.12
CA PHE A 23 9.75 -41.76 14.25
C PHE A 23 9.95 -43.19 14.76
N GLN A 24 9.86 -44.08 13.77
CA GLN A 24 9.85 -45.54 13.87
C GLN A 24 11.28 -46.07 13.95
N GLN A 25 11.46 -47.07 14.81
CA GLN A 25 12.68 -47.80 15.12
C GLN A 25 13.30 -48.48 13.88
N SER A 26 14.61 -48.37 13.71
CA SER A 26 15.40 -49.27 12.85
C SER A 26 16.77 -49.53 13.48
N GLU A 27 17.08 -50.82 13.60
CA GLU A 27 18.15 -51.46 14.38
C GLU A 27 19.59 -51.09 13.96
N ALA A 28 20.51 -51.21 14.93
CA ALA A 28 21.95 -51.06 14.77
C ALA A 28 22.63 -52.35 14.28
N PRO A 29 23.76 -52.28 13.55
CA PRO A 29 24.66 -53.42 13.39
C PRO A 29 25.64 -53.52 14.57
N GLN A 30 25.80 -54.75 15.05
CA GLN A 30 26.69 -55.19 16.10
C GLN A 30 28.17 -54.87 15.79
N THR A 31 28.91 -54.38 16.78
CA THR A 31 30.38 -54.46 16.81
C THR A 31 30.82 -55.30 18.00
N THR A 32 31.65 -56.29 17.67
CA THR A 32 32.26 -57.30 18.52
C THR A 32 33.25 -56.72 19.54
N SER A 33 33.23 -57.24 20.77
CA SER A 33 34.25 -57.08 21.81
C SER A 33 35.62 -57.65 21.36
N PRO A 34 36.71 -57.35 22.12
CA PRO A 34 37.13 -58.38 23.07
C PRO A 34 37.47 -57.88 24.48
N GLU A 35 37.23 -58.81 25.40
CA GLU A 35 37.64 -58.99 26.81
C GLU A 35 38.89 -58.24 27.31
N THR A 36 38.90 -57.87 28.59
CA THR A 36 39.68 -58.59 29.65
C THR A 36 39.45 -58.01 31.07
N GLN A 37 38.91 -58.88 31.92
CA GLN A 37 39.13 -59.12 33.37
C GLN A 37 38.56 -58.23 34.50
N VAL A 38 37.97 -59.00 35.42
CA VAL A 38 37.27 -58.77 36.69
C VAL A 38 38.26 -58.67 37.86
N VAL A 39 38.02 -57.76 38.81
CA VAL A 39 38.24 -57.99 40.26
C VAL A 39 37.20 -57.19 41.08
N GLU A 40 36.50 -57.87 41.98
CA GLU A 40 35.67 -57.38 43.11
C GLU A 40 36.08 -58.25 44.35
N PRO A 41 35.71 -57.99 45.63
CA PRO A 41 34.78 -56.97 46.16
C PRO A 41 35.12 -56.37 47.57
N GLN A 42 34.17 -55.57 48.12
CA GLN A 42 33.72 -55.43 49.55
C GLN A 42 33.92 -54.07 50.30
N PRO A 43 33.04 -53.75 51.28
CA PRO A 43 32.31 -52.48 51.37
C PRO A 43 32.64 -51.63 52.61
N VAL A 44 32.26 -50.35 52.60
CA VAL A 44 31.99 -49.58 53.84
C VAL A 44 30.80 -48.66 53.61
N LYS A 45 29.78 -48.83 54.45
CA LYS A 45 28.65 -47.91 54.63
C LYS A 45 29.12 -46.74 55.50
N ASP A 46 28.76 -45.52 55.12
CA ASP A 46 28.37 -44.49 56.09
C ASP A 46 27.30 -43.59 55.46
N GLU A 47 26.22 -43.43 56.22
CA GLU A 47 25.01 -42.71 55.85
C GLU A 47 25.16 -41.19 56.03
N ALA A 48 24.34 -40.49 55.24
CA ALA A 48 23.74 -39.17 55.48
C ALA A 48 24.60 -37.91 55.26
N VAL A 49 24.49 -37.34 54.05
CA VAL A 49 24.09 -35.93 53.89
C VAL A 49 23.11 -35.82 52.71
N THR A 50 21.92 -35.32 53.00
CA THR A 50 20.90 -34.90 52.02
C THR A 50 21.44 -33.82 51.08
N SER A 51 21.46 -34.10 49.78
CA SER A 51 21.44 -33.07 48.74
C SER A 51 20.62 -33.55 47.56
N VAL A 52 19.47 -32.91 47.39
CA VAL A 52 18.69 -32.88 46.15
C VAL A 52 19.64 -32.46 45.03
N ASN A 53 19.88 -33.36 44.08
CA ASN A 53 20.34 -33.08 42.71
C ASN A 53 20.37 -34.44 42.00
N GLU A 54 19.21 -34.90 41.55
CA GLU A 54 19.18 -35.95 40.53
C GLU A 54 19.84 -35.38 39.27
N LEU A 55 21.01 -35.93 38.99
CA LEU A 55 21.86 -35.64 37.85
C LEU A 55 21.12 -36.03 36.56
N PHE A 56 20.80 -35.04 35.73
CA PHE A 56 20.30 -35.31 34.37
C PHE A 56 21.48 -35.72 33.47
N GLU A 57 21.55 -37.01 33.13
CA GLU A 57 22.40 -37.50 32.05
C GLU A 57 21.72 -37.20 30.70
N ILE A 58 22.44 -36.48 29.82
CA ILE A 58 21.98 -36.06 28.48
C ILE A 58 22.09 -37.25 27.51
N LYS A 59 21.42 -38.37 27.81
CA LYS A 59 21.44 -39.56 26.93
C LYS A 59 20.10 -40.01 26.38
N ASP A 60 18.99 -39.52 26.92
CA ASP A 60 17.64 -39.83 26.44
C ASP A 60 16.81 -38.55 26.24
N ILE A 61 17.10 -37.76 25.20
CA ILE A 61 16.19 -36.68 24.77
C ILE A 61 15.40 -37.23 23.57
N GLU A 62 14.22 -37.78 23.84
CA GLU A 62 13.33 -38.31 22.80
C GLU A 62 12.25 -37.28 22.38
N SER A 63 12.00 -36.25 23.22
CA SER A 63 10.92 -35.27 23.00
C SER A 63 11.34 -33.80 23.05
N PHE A 64 10.65 -32.95 22.26
CA PHE A 64 10.79 -31.49 22.30
C PHE A 64 10.54 -30.91 23.70
N TRP A 65 9.67 -31.53 24.50
CA TRP A 65 9.35 -31.06 25.86
C TRP A 65 10.51 -31.25 26.83
N GLU A 66 11.19 -32.40 26.78
CA GLU A 66 12.40 -32.69 27.55
C GLU A 66 13.52 -31.72 27.16
N LEU A 67 13.62 -31.39 25.86
CA LEU A 67 14.57 -30.38 25.40
C LEU A 67 14.27 -29.00 26.00
N THR A 68 13.01 -28.61 26.17
CA THR A 68 12.70 -27.32 26.83
C THR A 68 12.97 -27.32 28.34
N GLU A 69 13.06 -28.47 29.00
CA GLU A 69 13.40 -28.56 30.44
C GLU A 69 14.81 -28.08 30.75
N LEU A 70 15.73 -28.28 29.81
CA LEU A 70 17.09 -27.74 29.87
C LEU A 70 17.14 -26.21 29.79
N GLY A 71 16.07 -25.53 29.38
CA GLY A 71 15.99 -24.06 29.34
C GLY A 71 15.88 -23.37 30.70
N GLY A 72 15.86 -24.14 31.80
CA GLY A 72 15.78 -23.61 33.16
C GLY A 72 14.51 -22.78 33.42
N ASN A 73 14.55 -21.86 34.38
CA ASN A 73 13.37 -21.09 34.79
C ASN A 73 12.93 -20.03 33.77
N ILE A 74 13.81 -19.63 32.85
CA ILE A 74 13.53 -18.60 31.83
C ILE A 74 12.46 -19.08 30.85
N ARG A 75 12.35 -20.39 30.61
CA ARG A 75 11.31 -20.99 29.77
C ARG A 75 9.89 -20.61 30.21
N TRP A 76 9.65 -20.52 31.52
CA TRP A 76 8.33 -20.17 32.06
C TRP A 76 7.95 -18.73 31.75
N ALA A 77 8.91 -17.80 31.77
CA ALA A 77 8.68 -16.42 31.36
C ALA A 77 8.35 -16.33 29.86
N ILE A 78 9.06 -17.09 29.02
CA ILE A 78 8.78 -17.15 27.58
C ILE A 78 7.39 -17.77 27.31
N PHE A 79 7.04 -18.86 28.00
CA PHE A 79 5.71 -19.48 27.87
C PHE A 79 4.58 -18.59 28.39
N LEU A 80 4.81 -17.78 29.43
CA LEU A 80 3.83 -16.80 29.91
C LEU A 80 3.54 -15.74 28.83
N ILE A 81 4.59 -15.21 28.18
CA ILE A 81 4.43 -14.28 27.06
C ILE A 81 3.67 -14.95 25.91
N PHE A 82 4.02 -16.19 25.58
CA PHE A 82 3.34 -16.96 24.54
C PHE A 82 1.86 -17.19 24.88
N ALA A 83 1.52 -17.51 26.12
CA ALA A 83 0.14 -17.68 26.56
C ALA A 83 -0.65 -16.36 26.51
N ALA A 84 -0.04 -15.24 26.94
CA ALA A 84 -0.66 -13.92 26.86
C ALA A 84 -0.89 -13.49 25.40
N ALA A 85 0.08 -13.76 24.53
CA ALA A 85 -0.02 -13.56 23.09
C ALA A 85 -1.16 -14.37 22.47
N LEU A 86 -1.23 -15.66 22.78
CA LEU A 86 -2.27 -16.56 22.29
C LEU A 86 -3.66 -16.10 22.74
N PHE A 87 -3.80 -15.69 24.01
CA PHE A 87 -5.05 -15.14 24.52
C PHE A 87 -5.50 -13.88 23.77
N LEU A 88 -4.59 -12.92 23.55
CA LEU A 88 -4.92 -11.69 22.82
C LEU A 88 -5.25 -11.97 21.35
N GLY A 89 -4.48 -12.83 20.69
CA GLY A 89 -4.70 -13.25 19.31
C GLY A 89 -6.04 -13.95 19.15
N LEU A 90 -6.35 -14.92 20.01
CA LEU A 90 -7.61 -15.67 19.97
C LEU A 90 -8.80 -14.75 20.24
N LYS A 91 -8.71 -13.88 21.26
CA LYS A 91 -9.74 -12.87 21.52
C LYS A 91 -10.02 -12.03 20.27
N LYS A 92 -8.97 -11.52 19.61
CA LYS A 92 -9.14 -10.67 18.42
C LYS A 92 -9.71 -11.45 17.23
N ILE A 93 -9.28 -12.69 17.01
CA ILE A 93 -9.86 -13.56 15.99
C ILE A 93 -11.35 -13.79 16.24
N THR A 94 -11.76 -14.07 17.49
CA THR A 94 -13.18 -14.27 17.81
C THR A 94 -14.00 -13.01 17.58
N GLU A 95 -13.49 -11.83 17.94
CA GLU A 95 -14.14 -10.55 17.68
C GLU A 95 -14.38 -10.33 16.18
N LEU A 96 -13.34 -10.53 15.36
CA LEU A 96 -13.43 -10.37 13.90
C LEU A 96 -14.35 -11.41 13.25
N LEU A 97 -14.36 -12.66 13.74
CA LEU A 97 -15.23 -13.71 13.21
C LEU A 97 -16.69 -13.51 13.59
N LEU A 98 -16.97 -13.02 14.81
CA LEU A 98 -18.31 -12.68 15.25
C LEU A 98 -18.86 -11.52 14.43
N ASP A 99 -18.08 -10.47 14.22
CA ASP A 99 -18.44 -9.37 13.31
C ASP A 99 -18.67 -9.87 11.87
N ALA A 100 -17.76 -10.71 11.37
CA ALA A 100 -17.87 -11.27 10.03
C ALA A 100 -19.13 -12.14 9.84
N ARG A 101 -19.56 -12.84 10.88
CA ARG A 101 -20.78 -13.65 10.87
C ARG A 101 -22.02 -12.78 10.99
N ALA A 102 -22.00 -11.76 11.85
CA ALA A 102 -23.11 -10.84 12.03
C ALA A 102 -23.39 -10.02 10.76
N GLY A 103 -22.34 -9.60 10.05
CA GLY A 103 -22.45 -8.86 8.79
C GLY A 103 -22.63 -9.70 7.53
N ARG A 104 -22.68 -11.05 7.62
CA ARG A 104 -22.79 -11.92 6.44
C ARG A 104 -24.16 -11.78 5.77
N ASP A 105 -25.22 -11.65 6.57
CA ASP A 105 -26.57 -11.47 6.06
C ASP A 105 -26.67 -10.14 5.30
N LEU A 106 -26.12 -9.05 5.85
CA LEU A 106 -26.10 -7.72 5.23
C LEU A 106 -25.22 -7.64 3.97
N GLY A 107 -24.11 -8.38 3.93
CA GLY A 107 -23.24 -8.46 2.75
C GLY A 107 -23.77 -9.35 1.63
N ASN A 108 -24.72 -10.25 1.93
CA ASN A 108 -25.35 -11.14 0.94
C ASN A 108 -26.68 -10.60 0.41
N VAL A 109 -27.27 -9.60 1.06
CA VAL A 109 -28.42 -8.88 0.50
C VAL A 109 -27.93 -8.16 -0.75
N SER A 110 -28.60 -8.39 -1.88
CA SER A 110 -28.39 -7.60 -3.10
C SER A 110 -28.75 -6.15 -2.81
N ILE A 111 -27.75 -5.36 -2.42
CA ILE A 111 -27.89 -3.90 -2.21
C ILE A 111 -28.38 -3.21 -3.49
N ASN A 112 -28.31 -3.89 -4.64
CA ASN A 112 -28.81 -3.42 -5.92
C ASN A 112 -30.35 -3.46 -5.99
N GLU A 113 -31.00 -4.40 -5.30
CA GLU A 113 -32.41 -4.76 -5.52
C GLU A 113 -33.33 -4.42 -4.34
N ILE A 114 -32.80 -4.34 -3.11
CA ILE A 114 -33.60 -4.05 -1.91
C ILE A 114 -34.07 -2.59 -1.87
N SER A 115 -35.29 -2.29 -1.43
CA SER A 115 -35.72 -0.89 -1.23
C SER A 115 -34.93 -0.23 -0.08
N PHE A 116 -34.82 1.10 -0.10
CA PHE A 116 -34.15 1.85 0.96
C PHE A 116 -34.91 1.74 2.30
N GLU A 117 -36.23 1.66 2.27
CA GLU A 117 -37.10 1.44 3.42
C GLU A 117 -36.87 0.05 4.04
N ASP A 118 -36.82 -1.00 3.21
CA ASP A 118 -36.56 -2.37 3.64
C ASP A 118 -35.15 -2.50 4.23
N LEU A 119 -34.16 -1.83 3.63
CA LEU A 119 -32.79 -1.81 4.12
C LEU A 119 -32.67 -1.12 5.49
N GLN A 120 -33.40 -0.02 5.71
CA GLN A 120 -33.47 0.62 7.03
C GLN A 120 -34.14 -0.27 8.09
N GLU A 121 -35.18 -1.03 7.72
CA GLU A 121 -35.80 -1.98 8.64
C GLU A 121 -34.84 -3.12 9.03
N LEU A 122 -34.05 -3.62 8.06
CA LEU A 122 -33.00 -4.60 8.32
C LEU A 122 -31.90 -4.06 9.25
N LEU A 123 -31.47 -2.81 9.06
CA LEU A 123 -30.47 -2.16 9.90
C LEU A 123 -30.96 -1.96 11.34
N LYS A 124 -32.22 -1.53 11.53
CA LYS A 124 -32.84 -1.38 12.86
C LYS A 124 -32.88 -2.70 13.64
N ARG A 125 -33.00 -3.84 12.95
CA ARG A 125 -33.03 -5.19 13.55
C ARG A 125 -31.63 -5.78 13.84
N ARG A 126 -30.54 -5.19 13.32
CA ARG A 126 -29.18 -5.81 13.29
C ARG A 126 -28.04 -4.86 13.72
N LYS A 127 -28.19 -4.18 14.86
CA LYS A 127 -27.29 -3.11 15.36
C LYS A 127 -25.83 -3.48 15.73
N ALA A 128 -25.36 -4.70 15.51
CA ALA A 128 -24.13 -5.20 16.14
C ALA A 128 -23.01 -5.63 15.17
N CYS A 129 -22.88 -4.98 14.02
CA CYS A 129 -21.75 -5.24 13.10
C CYS A 129 -21.21 -3.95 12.47
N LEU A 130 -19.93 -3.96 12.10
CA LEU A 130 -19.21 -2.83 11.54
C LEU A 130 -19.84 -2.30 10.24
N ILE A 131 -20.28 -3.21 9.36
CA ILE A 131 -20.98 -2.85 8.12
C ILE A 131 -22.33 -2.19 8.38
N GLY A 132 -23.11 -2.73 9.33
CA GLY A 132 -24.41 -2.18 9.69
C GLY A 132 -24.28 -0.79 10.34
N TYR A 133 -23.30 -0.63 11.24
CA TYR A 133 -22.98 0.66 11.84
C TYR A 133 -22.64 1.70 10.77
N LEU A 134 -21.73 1.38 9.84
CA LEU A 134 -21.32 2.31 8.80
C LEU A 134 -22.50 2.66 7.87
N MET A 135 -23.31 1.67 7.47
CA MET A 135 -24.51 1.91 6.65
C MET A 135 -25.53 2.80 7.37
N GLU A 136 -25.83 2.54 8.64
CA GLU A 136 -26.74 3.35 9.46
C GLU A 136 -26.24 4.79 9.56
N LYS A 137 -24.95 4.98 9.81
CA LYS A 137 -24.33 6.31 9.91
C LYS A 137 -24.39 7.08 8.59
N LEU A 138 -24.22 6.40 7.46
CA LEU A 138 -24.39 7.05 6.14
C LEU A 138 -25.84 7.41 5.85
N PHE A 139 -26.80 6.55 6.21
CA PHE A 139 -28.22 6.89 6.09
C PHE A 139 -28.57 8.10 6.96
N GLU A 140 -28.10 8.13 8.20
CA GLU A 140 -28.30 9.27 9.10
C GLU A 140 -27.76 10.58 8.49
N ILE A 141 -26.55 10.57 7.92
CA ILE A 141 -25.98 11.76 7.26
C ILE A 141 -26.76 12.12 6.00
N TYR A 142 -27.13 11.13 5.19
CA TYR A 142 -27.87 11.35 3.94
C TYR A 142 -29.23 12.02 4.19
N TYR A 143 -30.01 11.53 5.16
CA TYR A 143 -31.33 12.10 5.49
C TYR A 143 -31.25 13.40 6.30
N SER A 144 -30.20 13.62 7.10
CA SER A 144 -30.07 14.81 7.95
C SER A 144 -29.43 16.01 7.25
N THR A 145 -28.41 15.79 6.43
CA THR A 145 -27.68 16.86 5.74
C THR A 145 -28.04 17.03 4.27
N GLY A 146 -28.50 15.96 3.62
CA GLY A 146 -28.73 15.94 2.18
C GLY A 146 -27.47 16.20 1.34
N ARG A 147 -26.26 16.24 1.92
CA ARG A 147 -25.00 16.48 1.19
C ARG A 147 -24.31 15.16 0.94
N VAL A 148 -24.17 14.80 -0.33
CA VAL A 148 -23.66 13.48 -0.70
C VAL A 148 -22.13 13.43 -0.73
N GLU A 149 -21.51 14.61 -0.80
CA GLU A 149 -20.06 14.80 -0.77
C GLU A 149 -19.46 14.40 0.58
N VAL A 150 -20.20 14.61 1.67
CA VAL A 150 -19.78 14.30 3.06
C VAL A 150 -19.72 12.79 3.31
N LEU A 151 -20.46 11.99 2.54
CA LEU A 151 -20.51 10.53 2.73
C LEU A 151 -19.15 9.88 2.46
N GLN A 152 -18.37 10.39 1.50
CA GLN A 152 -17.05 9.86 1.20
C GLN A 152 -16.05 10.13 2.35
N GLU A 153 -16.10 11.34 2.93
CA GLU A 153 -15.26 11.70 4.07
C GLU A 153 -15.54 10.81 5.28
N GLU A 154 -16.81 10.47 5.51
CA GLU A 154 -17.21 9.58 6.61
C GLU A 154 -16.69 8.15 6.41
N ILE A 155 -16.75 7.60 5.19
CA ILE A 155 -16.21 6.26 4.89
C ILE A 155 -14.69 6.24 5.13
N ILE A 156 -13.97 7.28 4.69
CA ILE A 156 -12.51 7.40 4.89
C ILE A 156 -12.19 7.51 6.39
N SER A 157 -12.95 8.33 7.13
CA SER A 157 -12.80 8.50 8.57
C SER A 157 -13.02 7.19 9.32
N PHE A 158 -14.09 6.45 8.99
CA PHE A 158 -14.39 5.15 9.57
C PHE A 158 -13.24 4.16 9.35
N ARG A 159 -12.76 4.03 8.11
CA ARG A 159 -11.64 3.15 7.78
C ARG A 159 -10.41 3.47 8.63
N LYS A 160 -10.05 4.75 8.72
CA LYS A 160 -8.91 5.21 9.51
C LYS A 160 -9.04 4.87 11.00
N VAL A 161 -10.22 5.09 11.58
CA VAL A 161 -10.49 4.75 13.00
C VAL A 161 -10.34 3.23 13.25
N GLN A 162 -10.80 2.40 12.31
CA GLN A 162 -10.66 0.95 12.41
C GLN A 162 -9.19 0.50 12.28
N GLU A 163 -8.45 1.05 11.31
CA GLU A 163 -7.02 0.81 11.13
C GLU A 163 -6.21 1.22 12.37
N ASP A 164 -6.51 2.38 12.97
CA ASP A 164 -5.88 2.86 14.19
C ASP A 164 -6.19 1.96 15.40
N THR A 165 -7.42 1.45 15.50
CA THR A 165 -7.80 0.52 16.55
C THR A 165 -7.08 -0.82 16.40
N PHE A 166 -6.92 -1.30 15.17
CA PHE A 166 -6.20 -2.53 14.88
C PHE A 166 -4.68 -2.39 15.05
N SER A 167 -4.11 -1.24 14.70
CA SER A 167 -2.68 -0.97 14.86
C SER A 167 -2.25 -1.07 16.33
N ARG A 168 -3.08 -0.64 17.28
CA ARG A 168 -2.85 -0.82 18.72
C ARG A 168 -2.72 -2.30 19.10
N PHE A 169 -3.57 -3.17 18.55
CA PHE A 169 -3.46 -4.61 18.75
C PHE A 169 -2.16 -5.16 18.14
N LYS A 170 -1.86 -4.80 16.89
CA LYS A 170 -0.64 -5.23 16.19
C LYS A 170 0.62 -4.83 16.94
N ASN A 171 0.68 -3.60 17.46
CA ASN A 171 1.81 -3.09 18.24
C ASN A 171 1.99 -3.86 19.55
N ARG A 172 0.89 -4.16 20.27
CA ARG A 172 0.96 -5.00 21.47
C ARG A 172 1.46 -6.40 21.15
N MET A 173 1.07 -6.94 19.99
CA MET A 173 1.48 -8.26 19.57
C MET A 173 2.97 -8.30 19.19
N SER A 174 3.44 -7.30 18.43
CA SER A 174 4.86 -7.11 18.11
C SER A 174 5.69 -7.00 19.39
N PHE A 175 5.27 -6.17 20.35
CA PHE A 175 5.97 -6.02 21.61
C PHE A 175 6.14 -7.35 22.37
N LEU A 176 5.11 -8.20 22.39
CA LEU A 176 5.21 -9.53 23.01
C LEU A 176 6.18 -10.45 22.25
N GLY A 177 6.19 -10.40 20.92
CA GLY A 177 7.13 -11.14 20.07
C GLY A 177 8.58 -10.69 20.28
N ASP A 178 8.82 -9.38 20.33
CA ASP A 178 10.14 -8.78 20.56
C ASP A 178 10.64 -9.11 21.98
N THR A 179 9.75 -9.05 22.97
CA THR A 179 10.07 -9.41 24.36
C THR A 179 10.42 -10.90 24.49
N ALA A 180 9.72 -11.81 23.79
CA ALA A 180 10.05 -13.22 23.78
C ALA A 180 11.45 -13.49 23.20
N GLY A 181 11.80 -12.81 22.10
CA GLY A 181 13.14 -12.87 21.52
C GLY A 181 14.21 -12.35 22.49
N ALA A 182 13.95 -11.21 23.14
CA ALA A 182 14.85 -10.62 24.12
C ALA A 182 15.05 -11.51 25.36
N LEU A 183 14.00 -12.17 25.86
CA LEU A 183 14.12 -13.16 26.94
C LEU A 183 14.97 -14.36 26.53
N GLY A 184 14.89 -14.78 25.27
CA GLY A 184 15.77 -15.83 24.73
C GLY A 184 17.25 -15.43 24.77
N LEU A 185 17.57 -14.18 24.45
CA LEU A 185 18.93 -13.63 24.56
C LEU A 185 19.37 -13.46 26.02
N ILE A 186 18.47 -13.07 26.93
CA ILE A 186 18.79 -13.06 28.38
C ILE A 186 19.14 -14.47 28.85
N GLY A 187 18.51 -15.49 28.29
CA GLY A 187 18.83 -16.88 28.56
C GLY A 187 20.22 -17.32 28.11
N THR A 188 20.76 -16.80 27.00
CA THR A 188 22.17 -17.05 26.65
C THR A 188 23.14 -16.40 27.60
N VAL A 189 22.86 -15.16 28.01
CA VAL A 189 23.69 -14.46 29.01
C VAL A 189 23.68 -15.23 30.33
N TRP A 190 22.51 -15.74 30.74
CA TRP A 190 22.38 -16.53 31.95
C TRP A 190 23.11 -17.89 31.85
N GLY A 191 22.96 -18.59 30.73
CA GLY A 191 23.67 -19.85 30.51
C GLY A 191 25.19 -19.67 30.53
N MET A 192 25.70 -18.62 29.88
CA MET A 192 27.12 -18.25 29.96
C MET A 192 27.55 -17.90 31.39
N PHE A 193 26.72 -17.18 32.14
CA PHE A 193 26.99 -16.91 33.55
C PHE A 193 27.12 -18.21 34.35
N VAL A 194 26.19 -19.15 34.20
CA VAL A 194 26.24 -20.47 34.88
C VAL A 194 27.48 -21.26 34.47
N THR A 195 27.90 -21.20 33.21
CA THR A 195 29.12 -21.88 32.71
C THR A 195 30.40 -21.36 33.38
N PHE A 196 30.50 -20.05 33.64
CA PHE A 196 31.75 -19.43 34.09
C PHE A 196 31.77 -19.01 35.57
N PHE A 197 30.61 -18.96 36.22
CA PHE A 197 30.46 -18.51 37.60
C PHE A 197 30.45 -19.70 38.56
N GLY A 198 31.52 -19.87 39.34
CA GLY A 198 31.64 -20.96 40.32
C GLY A 198 33.07 -21.50 40.49
N GLY A 199 33.96 -21.24 39.53
CA GLY A 199 35.39 -21.59 39.62
C GLY A 199 35.72 -23.07 39.45
N ASP A 200 34.74 -23.96 39.61
CA ASP A 200 34.86 -25.40 39.33
C ASP A 200 34.49 -25.69 37.87
N MET A 201 35.50 -25.98 37.04
CA MET A 201 35.33 -26.25 35.60
C MET A 201 35.14 -27.74 35.34
N ASP A 202 34.10 -28.32 35.93
CA ASP A 202 33.67 -29.67 35.57
C ASP A 202 32.98 -29.68 34.19
N SER A 203 33.24 -30.74 33.42
CA SER A 203 32.72 -30.88 32.06
C SER A 203 31.18 -30.83 32.04
N GLN A 204 30.53 -31.38 33.06
CA GLN A 204 29.07 -31.41 33.14
C GLN A 204 28.47 -30.01 33.44
N HIS A 205 29.14 -29.19 34.25
CA HIS A 205 28.70 -27.81 34.52
C HIS A 205 28.74 -26.94 33.26
N ILE A 206 29.81 -27.08 32.47
CA ILE A 206 29.97 -26.33 31.21
C ILE A 206 28.89 -26.74 30.19
N LEU A 207 28.63 -28.04 30.06
CA LEU A 207 27.59 -28.57 29.18
C LEU A 207 26.19 -28.07 29.57
N ASN A 208 25.88 -28.03 30.86
CA ASN A 208 24.59 -27.55 31.36
C ASN A 208 24.38 -26.05 31.07
N GLY A 209 25.37 -25.20 31.35
CA GLY A 209 25.28 -23.76 31.06
C GLY A 209 25.16 -23.46 29.57
N MET A 210 25.88 -24.20 28.71
CA MET A 210 25.76 -24.12 27.26
C MET A 210 24.38 -24.58 26.77
N GLY A 211 23.83 -25.66 27.34
CA GLY A 211 22.50 -26.17 27.02
C GLY A 211 21.39 -25.15 27.33
N ILE A 212 21.43 -24.56 28.53
CA ILE A 212 20.49 -23.49 28.94
C ILE A 212 20.55 -22.33 27.94
N ALA A 213 21.75 -21.89 27.55
CA ALA A 213 21.94 -20.79 26.63
C ALA A 213 21.31 -21.06 25.26
N LEU A 214 21.63 -22.20 24.63
CA LEU A 214 21.15 -22.52 23.29
C LEU A 214 19.63 -22.69 23.24
N ILE A 215 19.06 -23.36 24.24
CA ILE A 215 17.64 -23.73 24.25
C ILE A 215 16.75 -22.52 24.55
N THR A 216 17.16 -21.66 25.48
CA THR A 216 16.40 -20.43 25.77
C THR A 216 16.38 -19.47 24.59
N THR A 217 17.48 -19.33 23.85
CA THR A 217 17.51 -18.53 22.61
C THR A 217 16.65 -19.14 21.51
N LEU A 218 16.76 -20.45 21.30
CA LEU A 218 15.93 -21.16 20.32
C LEU A 218 14.44 -20.97 20.64
N LEU A 219 14.05 -21.16 21.90
CA LEU A 219 12.67 -21.02 22.35
C LEU A 219 12.15 -19.59 22.18
N GLY A 220 12.95 -18.58 22.57
CA GLY A 220 12.59 -17.16 22.43
C GLY A 220 12.39 -16.75 20.96
N LEU A 221 13.25 -17.21 20.06
CA LEU A 221 13.12 -16.97 18.62
C LEU A 221 11.89 -17.65 18.02
N ILE A 222 11.65 -18.92 18.35
CA ILE A 222 10.47 -19.66 17.86
C ILE A 222 9.18 -18.94 18.29
N VAL A 223 9.08 -18.57 19.57
CA VAL A 223 7.89 -17.87 20.09
C VAL A 223 7.73 -16.50 19.42
N SER A 224 8.81 -15.75 19.23
CA SER A 224 8.79 -14.46 18.53
C SER A 224 8.26 -14.59 17.10
N ILE A 225 8.75 -15.59 16.35
CA ILE A 225 8.33 -15.85 14.97
C ILE A 225 6.85 -16.24 14.91
N ILE A 226 6.40 -17.13 15.79
CA ILE A 226 4.98 -17.57 15.83
C ILE A 226 4.06 -16.37 16.11
N ILE A 227 4.43 -15.54 17.09
CA ILE A 227 3.67 -14.33 17.44
C ILE A 227 3.59 -13.36 16.26
N ASN A 228 4.71 -13.07 15.61
CA ASN A 228 4.77 -12.12 14.50
C ASN A 228 4.04 -12.65 13.25
N PHE A 229 4.14 -13.94 12.97
CA PHE A 229 3.37 -14.59 11.92
C PHE A 229 1.87 -14.51 12.18
N ALA A 230 1.41 -14.89 13.37
CA ALA A 230 0.00 -14.80 13.75
C ALA A 230 -0.53 -13.37 13.68
N SER A 231 0.23 -12.39 14.17
CA SER A 231 -0.11 -10.96 14.09
C SER A 231 -0.32 -10.49 12.64
N THR A 232 0.58 -10.93 11.75
CA THR A 232 0.54 -10.58 10.32
C THR A 232 -0.68 -11.18 9.63
N GLU A 233 -0.97 -12.46 9.87
CA GLU A 233 -2.13 -13.14 9.28
C GLU A 233 -3.47 -12.55 9.75
N ILE A 234 -3.59 -12.23 11.06
CA ILE A 234 -4.78 -11.56 11.60
C ILE A 234 -4.94 -10.18 10.94
N GLY A 235 -3.84 -9.46 10.71
CA GLY A 235 -3.85 -8.17 10.03
C GLY A 235 -4.29 -8.26 8.58
N ASN A 236 -3.80 -9.25 7.84
CA ASN A 236 -4.21 -9.50 6.46
C ASN A 236 -5.71 -9.82 6.37
N TYR A 237 -6.23 -10.63 7.30
CA TYR A 237 -7.66 -10.93 7.37
C TYR A 237 -8.50 -9.68 7.68
N PHE A 238 -8.07 -8.87 8.65
CA PHE A 238 -8.73 -7.62 9.01
C PHE A 238 -8.78 -6.63 7.83
N ASN A 239 -7.66 -6.40 7.15
CA ASN A 239 -7.58 -5.47 6.02
C ASN A 239 -8.54 -5.89 4.88
N LYS A 240 -8.49 -7.17 4.48
CA LYS A 240 -9.43 -7.71 3.47
C LYS A 240 -10.89 -7.55 3.88
N ARG A 241 -11.18 -7.70 5.19
CA ARG A 241 -12.53 -7.53 5.71
C ARG A 241 -12.99 -6.07 5.66
N ILE A 242 -12.13 -5.13 6.06
CA ILE A 242 -12.43 -3.69 6.00
C ILE A 242 -12.63 -3.23 4.55
N GLU A 243 -11.76 -3.66 3.63
CA GLU A 243 -11.89 -3.37 2.20
C GLU A 243 -13.24 -3.84 1.66
N ALA A 244 -13.61 -5.11 1.92
CA ALA A 244 -14.92 -5.63 1.50
C ALA A 244 -16.11 -4.83 2.10
N ILE A 245 -16.01 -4.36 3.34
CA ILE A 245 -17.05 -3.52 3.96
C ILE A 245 -17.11 -2.16 3.28
N VAL A 246 -15.96 -1.53 3.04
CA VAL A 246 -15.86 -0.21 2.39
C VAL A 246 -16.41 -0.28 0.98
N ASP A 247 -16.06 -1.29 0.18
CA ASP A 247 -16.56 -1.46 -1.18
C ASP A 247 -18.08 -1.62 -1.22
N THR A 248 -18.60 -2.45 -0.30
CA THR A 248 -20.06 -2.69 -0.18
C THR A 248 -20.80 -1.40 0.17
N VAL A 249 -20.21 -0.58 1.05
CA VAL A 249 -20.77 0.68 1.48
C VAL A 249 -20.61 1.78 0.43
N ASP A 250 -19.51 1.79 -0.32
CA ASP A 250 -19.30 2.73 -1.42
C ASP A 250 -20.30 2.47 -2.55
N TYR A 251 -20.65 1.21 -2.80
CA TYR A 251 -21.75 0.86 -3.68
C TYR A 251 -23.10 1.44 -3.20
N LEU A 252 -23.42 1.32 -1.91
CA LEU A 252 -24.61 1.93 -1.32
C LEU A 252 -24.59 3.47 -1.49
N ARG A 253 -23.42 4.11 -1.28
CA ARG A 253 -23.23 5.54 -1.50
C ARG A 253 -23.54 5.93 -2.94
N MET A 254 -23.01 5.21 -3.92
CA MET A 254 -23.29 5.44 -5.35
C MET A 254 -24.78 5.32 -5.66
N ARG A 255 -25.47 4.34 -5.07
CA ARG A 255 -26.92 4.19 -5.23
C ARG A 255 -27.70 5.35 -4.62
N MET A 256 -27.28 5.88 -3.48
CA MET A 256 -27.89 7.07 -2.85
C MET A 256 -27.69 8.34 -3.70
N ILE A 257 -26.56 8.49 -4.39
CA ILE A 257 -26.33 9.55 -5.39
C ILE A 257 -27.34 9.41 -6.53
N GLY A 258 -27.37 8.24 -7.16
CA GLY A 258 -28.22 7.98 -8.33
C GLY A 258 -29.72 8.15 -8.03
N ASN A 259 -30.19 7.70 -6.86
CA ASN A 259 -31.59 7.91 -6.47
C ASN A 259 -31.91 9.38 -6.22
N LYS A 260 -30.99 10.15 -5.62
CA LYS A 260 -31.20 11.58 -5.41
C LYS A 260 -31.28 12.35 -6.73
N GLU A 261 -30.45 11.99 -7.70
CA GLU A 261 -30.52 12.54 -9.05
C GLU A 261 -31.85 12.17 -9.71
N HIS A 262 -32.28 10.91 -9.62
CA HIS A 262 -33.55 10.47 -10.18
C HIS A 262 -34.77 11.15 -9.53
N GLU A 263 -34.82 11.24 -8.20
CA GLU A 263 -35.85 11.97 -7.46
C GLU A 263 -35.85 13.46 -7.81
N MET A 264 -34.68 14.09 -7.96
CA MET A 264 -34.56 15.47 -8.41
C MET A 264 -35.12 15.63 -9.83
N HIS A 265 -34.78 14.74 -10.75
CA HIS A 265 -35.30 14.74 -12.13
C HIS A 265 -36.81 14.48 -12.19
N MET A 266 -37.35 13.57 -11.36
CA MET A 266 -38.79 13.29 -11.26
C MET A 266 -39.54 14.41 -10.56
N ALA A 267 -38.98 15.05 -9.54
CA ALA A 267 -39.56 16.22 -8.89
C ALA A 267 -39.53 17.44 -9.84
N LEU A 268 -38.47 17.62 -10.62
CA LEU A 268 -38.40 18.61 -11.69
C LEU A 268 -39.43 18.33 -12.80
N ALA A 269 -39.63 17.06 -13.18
CA ALA A 269 -40.63 16.65 -14.16
C ALA A 269 -42.07 16.79 -13.65
N ALA A 270 -42.34 16.42 -12.39
CA ALA A 270 -43.64 16.60 -11.75
C ALA A 270 -43.96 18.08 -11.48
N ALA A 271 -42.95 18.90 -11.15
CA ALA A 271 -43.07 20.35 -11.09
C ALA A 271 -43.29 20.98 -12.48
N ALA A 272 -42.74 20.38 -13.54
CA ALA A 272 -43.02 20.77 -14.92
C ALA A 272 -44.46 20.44 -15.35
N LEU A 273 -45.04 19.33 -14.87
CA LEU A 273 -46.43 18.95 -15.15
C LEU A 273 -47.48 19.77 -14.36
N LYS A 274 -47.09 20.44 -13.26
CA LYS A 274 -47.95 21.38 -12.52
C LYS A 274 -47.93 22.81 -13.05
N TYR A 275 -47.12 23.08 -14.07
CA TYR A 275 -47.05 24.37 -14.74
C TYR A 275 -48.02 24.37 -15.92
N GLU A 276 -49.17 25.05 -15.79
CA GLU A 276 -50.00 25.35 -16.95
C GLU A 276 -49.18 26.23 -17.91
N PRO A 277 -48.99 25.85 -19.18
CA PRO A 277 -48.24 26.66 -20.11
C PRO A 277 -49.07 27.89 -20.44
N ASN A 278 -48.66 29.06 -19.94
CA ASN A 278 -49.12 30.29 -20.55
C ASN A 278 -48.55 30.33 -21.97
N SER A 279 -49.46 30.20 -22.93
CA SER A 279 -49.21 30.06 -24.36
C SER A 279 -48.62 31.34 -24.94
N ASN A 280 -47.33 31.56 -24.74
CA ASN A 280 -46.52 32.37 -25.63
C ASN A 280 -45.41 31.45 -26.13
N ALA A 281 -45.69 30.78 -27.26
CA ALA A 281 -44.68 30.06 -28.01
C ALA A 281 -43.57 31.06 -28.36
N VAL A 282 -42.45 30.99 -27.63
CA VAL A 282 -41.23 31.70 -28.00
C VAL A 282 -40.83 31.15 -29.36
N SER A 283 -40.79 32.01 -30.37
CA SER A 283 -40.38 31.61 -31.71
C SER A 283 -39.00 30.95 -31.65
N LYS A 284 -38.89 29.76 -32.25
CA LYS A 284 -37.64 29.00 -32.39
C LYS A 284 -36.70 29.59 -33.46
N GLU A 285 -37.07 30.73 -34.04
CA GLU A 285 -36.33 31.37 -35.12
C GLU A 285 -35.12 32.13 -34.55
N GLY A 286 -33.93 31.81 -35.08
CA GLY A 286 -32.66 32.47 -34.72
C GLY A 286 -32.04 32.01 -33.40
N MET A 287 -31.79 30.72 -33.26
CA MET A 287 -31.06 30.15 -32.11
C MET A 287 -29.56 30.50 -32.16
N ASN A 288 -29.02 30.85 -31.00
CA ASN A 288 -27.59 31.05 -30.76
C ASN A 288 -27.13 30.12 -29.64
N CYS A 289 -26.02 29.42 -29.88
CA CYS A 289 -25.39 28.51 -28.92
C CYS A 289 -24.19 29.20 -28.27
N LYS A 290 -24.16 29.26 -26.93
CA LYS A 290 -23.04 29.81 -26.19
C LYS A 290 -22.51 28.81 -25.17
N ALA A 291 -21.19 28.64 -25.08
CA ALA A 291 -20.57 27.84 -24.02
C ALA A 291 -20.84 28.46 -22.64
N VAL A 292 -21.34 27.67 -21.70
CA VAL A 292 -21.46 28.04 -20.27
C VAL A 292 -20.26 27.52 -19.49
N SER A 293 -19.82 26.29 -19.79
CA SER A 293 -18.58 25.74 -19.27
C SER A 293 -17.38 26.28 -20.06
N SER A 294 -16.18 26.23 -19.45
CA SER A 294 -14.94 26.53 -20.17
C SER A 294 -14.83 25.66 -21.43
N THR A 295 -14.43 26.28 -22.54
CA THR A 295 -14.14 25.58 -23.80
C THR A 295 -12.75 24.95 -23.81
N ASP A 296 -11.93 25.24 -22.80
CA ASP A 296 -10.62 24.64 -22.58
C ASP A 296 -10.59 24.05 -21.15
N GLN A 297 -10.45 22.74 -21.04
CA GLN A 297 -10.53 22.02 -19.77
C GLN A 297 -9.43 20.97 -19.65
N GLU A 298 -8.87 20.85 -18.45
CA GLU A 298 -7.92 19.79 -18.11
C GLU A 298 -8.57 18.76 -17.18
N SER A 299 -8.27 17.48 -17.40
CA SER A 299 -8.61 16.41 -16.46
C SER A 299 -7.62 15.26 -16.56
N VAL A 300 -7.55 14.43 -15.51
CA VAL A 300 -6.66 13.27 -15.47
C VAL A 300 -7.22 12.16 -16.37
N VAL A 301 -6.34 11.51 -17.14
CA VAL A 301 -6.70 10.37 -18.00
C VAL A 301 -7.43 9.26 -17.23
N GLY A 302 -8.39 8.62 -17.89
CA GLY A 302 -9.24 7.57 -17.31
C GLY A 302 -10.35 8.06 -16.39
N LEU A 303 -10.39 9.35 -16.02
CA LEU A 303 -11.44 9.94 -15.18
C LEU A 303 -12.41 10.81 -16.00
N PRO A 304 -13.65 10.99 -15.50
CA PRO A 304 -14.58 11.98 -16.07
C PRO A 304 -14.02 13.41 -15.94
N LEU A 305 -14.49 14.32 -16.78
CA LEU A 305 -14.20 15.74 -16.62
C LEU A 305 -14.71 16.26 -15.26
N ILE A 306 -13.91 17.11 -14.62
CA ILE A 306 -14.28 17.76 -13.35
C ILE A 306 -15.53 18.63 -13.52
N LYS A 307 -15.67 19.29 -14.68
CA LYS A 307 -16.86 20.04 -15.07
C LYS A 307 -17.43 19.43 -16.36
N PRO A 308 -18.75 19.17 -16.42
CA PRO A 308 -19.34 18.65 -17.64
C PRO A 308 -19.38 19.74 -18.73
N LEU A 309 -19.40 19.30 -19.98
CA LEU A 309 -19.52 20.20 -21.13
C LEU A 309 -20.93 20.76 -21.16
N THR A 310 -21.07 22.07 -21.01
CA THR A 310 -22.38 22.73 -20.91
C THR A 310 -22.46 23.90 -21.86
N LEU A 311 -23.52 23.92 -22.66
CA LEU A 311 -23.86 25.02 -23.56
C LEU A 311 -25.28 25.50 -23.27
N GLN A 312 -25.48 26.81 -23.43
CA GLN A 312 -26.76 27.47 -23.29
C GLN A 312 -27.27 27.91 -24.65
N ILE A 313 -28.52 27.60 -24.90
CA ILE A 313 -29.23 27.86 -26.14
C ILE A 313 -30.20 28.99 -25.87
N ASN A 314 -29.99 30.11 -26.55
CA ASN A 314 -30.82 31.29 -26.44
C ASN A 314 -31.45 31.60 -27.80
N ASN A 315 -32.62 32.26 -27.80
CA ASN A 315 -33.15 32.88 -29.01
C ASN A 315 -32.42 34.20 -29.33
N VAL A 316 -32.79 34.84 -30.45
CA VAL A 316 -32.24 36.13 -30.90
C VAL A 316 -32.34 37.23 -29.82
N ASN A 317 -33.36 37.17 -28.97
CA ASN A 317 -33.63 38.14 -27.91
C ASN A 317 -32.93 37.78 -26.59
N GLY A 318 -32.07 36.75 -26.56
CA GLY A 318 -31.32 36.32 -25.38
C GLY A 318 -32.13 35.49 -24.37
N ILE A 319 -33.32 35.02 -24.73
CA ILE A 319 -34.17 34.19 -23.86
C ILE A 319 -33.74 32.73 -23.99
N PRO A 320 -33.53 32.00 -22.86
CA PRO A 320 -33.17 30.59 -22.90
C PRO A 320 -34.29 29.71 -23.45
N LEU A 321 -33.94 28.74 -24.30
CA LEU A 321 -34.88 27.82 -24.95
C LEU A 321 -34.79 26.42 -24.34
N GLU A 322 -35.90 25.92 -23.79
CA GLU A 322 -36.04 24.55 -23.26
C GLU A 322 -36.45 23.56 -24.36
N GLY A 323 -36.01 22.30 -24.24
CA GLY A 323 -36.44 21.20 -25.09
C GLY A 323 -35.81 21.20 -26.50
N ILE A 324 -34.67 21.86 -26.68
CA ILE A 324 -33.92 21.85 -27.94
C ILE A 324 -32.93 20.68 -27.94
N ASP A 325 -32.94 19.91 -29.02
CA ASP A 325 -32.05 18.77 -29.23
C ASP A 325 -30.63 19.20 -29.60
N VAL A 326 -29.66 18.76 -28.80
CA VAL A 326 -28.24 19.08 -28.92
C VAL A 326 -27.43 17.81 -29.06
N MET A 327 -26.50 17.82 -30.01
CA MET A 327 -25.54 16.75 -30.23
C MET A 327 -24.15 17.16 -29.75
N PHE A 328 -23.49 16.26 -29.04
CA PHE A 328 -22.06 16.31 -28.75
C PHE A 328 -21.37 15.18 -29.49
N GLU A 329 -20.27 15.48 -30.17
CA GLU A 329 -19.53 14.54 -31.01
C GLU A 329 -18.04 14.69 -30.78
N LEU A 330 -17.38 13.59 -30.43
CA LEU A 330 -15.93 13.52 -30.28
C LEU A 330 -15.28 13.47 -31.68
N GLU A 331 -14.35 14.39 -31.94
CA GLU A 331 -13.49 14.31 -33.12
C GLU A 331 -12.44 13.21 -32.90
N GLY A 332 -12.62 12.06 -33.54
CA GLY A 332 -11.70 10.94 -33.47
C GLY A 332 -11.91 10.02 -32.27
N ASN A 333 -10.82 9.57 -31.66
CA ASN A 333 -10.79 8.67 -30.52
C ASN A 333 -10.11 9.38 -29.34
N GLY A 334 -10.32 8.90 -28.10
CA GLY A 334 -9.67 9.51 -26.94
C GLY A 334 -10.55 9.71 -25.71
N GLY A 335 -11.71 9.04 -25.67
CA GLY A 335 -12.65 9.11 -24.57
C GLY A 335 -14.03 8.64 -25.00
N HIS A 336 -15.01 8.83 -24.13
CA HIS A 336 -16.40 8.46 -24.43
C HIS A 336 -17.42 9.26 -23.62
N PHE A 337 -18.62 9.34 -24.18
CA PHE A 337 -19.84 9.72 -23.47
C PHE A 337 -20.50 8.50 -22.79
N PRO A 338 -21.56 8.68 -21.96
CA PRO A 338 -22.24 7.58 -21.30
C PRO A 338 -22.71 6.49 -22.29
N GLY A 339 -22.53 5.23 -21.92
CA GLY A 339 -22.77 4.09 -22.81
C GLY A 339 -21.65 3.81 -23.81
N ARG A 340 -20.45 4.36 -23.59
CA ARG A 340 -19.24 4.17 -24.43
C ARG A 340 -19.44 4.59 -25.89
N LYS A 341 -20.11 5.71 -26.09
CA LYS A 341 -20.37 6.28 -27.42
C LYS A 341 -19.44 7.46 -27.70
N ASN A 342 -19.13 7.68 -28.98
CA ASN A 342 -18.43 8.87 -29.47
C ASN A 342 -19.38 10.05 -29.76
N ARG A 343 -20.69 9.81 -29.73
CA ARG A 343 -21.74 10.81 -29.89
C ARG A 343 -22.76 10.73 -28.76
N PHE A 344 -23.27 11.88 -28.33
CA PHE A 344 -24.24 11.98 -27.25
C PHE A 344 -25.26 13.07 -27.53
N GLN A 345 -26.54 12.69 -27.54
CA GLN A 345 -27.65 13.61 -27.72
C GLN A 345 -28.29 13.92 -26.37
N THR A 346 -28.61 15.18 -26.12
CA THR A 346 -29.31 15.66 -24.93
C THR A 346 -30.26 16.80 -25.30
N VAL A 347 -31.18 17.12 -24.40
CA VAL A 347 -32.14 18.22 -24.56
C VAL A 347 -31.83 19.35 -23.59
N SER A 348 -32.06 20.60 -24.01
CA SER A 348 -31.89 21.75 -23.13
C SER A 348 -32.94 21.82 -22.03
N ASN A 349 -32.53 22.23 -20.82
CA ASN A 349 -33.41 22.39 -19.67
C ASN A 349 -34.14 23.76 -19.65
N LYS A 350 -34.90 24.06 -18.59
CA LYS A 350 -35.60 25.35 -18.37
C LYS A 350 -34.72 26.61 -18.42
N LYS A 351 -33.42 26.46 -18.18
CA LYS A 351 -32.42 27.55 -18.30
C LYS A 351 -31.76 27.61 -19.67
N GLY A 352 -32.22 26.78 -20.61
CA GLY A 352 -31.65 26.64 -21.94
C GLY A 352 -30.34 25.87 -21.96
N GLU A 353 -29.95 25.21 -20.87
CA GLU A 353 -28.67 24.52 -20.75
C GLU A 353 -28.78 23.06 -21.18
N ALA A 354 -27.85 22.64 -22.05
CA ALA A 354 -27.64 21.26 -22.45
C ALA A 354 -26.25 20.80 -21.96
N THR A 355 -26.22 19.67 -21.26
CA THR A 355 -25.03 19.19 -20.55
C THR A 355 -24.64 17.78 -21.00
N ALA A 356 -23.34 17.56 -21.23
CA ALA A 356 -22.75 16.27 -21.54
C ALA A 356 -21.60 15.93 -20.57
N HIS A 357 -21.62 14.70 -20.05
CA HIS A 357 -20.55 14.16 -19.22
C HIS A 357 -19.59 13.38 -20.12
N PHE A 358 -18.34 13.84 -20.21
CA PHE A 358 -17.31 13.19 -21.01
C PHE A 358 -16.28 12.54 -20.10
N GLN A 359 -15.80 11.37 -20.47
CA GLN A 359 -14.73 10.65 -19.78
C GLN A 359 -13.56 10.44 -20.73
N LEU A 360 -12.35 10.78 -20.25
CA LEU A 360 -11.12 10.59 -21.00
C LEU A 360 -10.74 9.12 -21.05
N ASP A 361 -10.06 8.74 -22.13
CA ASP A 361 -9.39 7.45 -22.22
C ASP A 361 -8.08 7.44 -21.43
N SER A 362 -7.26 6.41 -21.62
CA SER A 362 -6.01 6.21 -20.90
C SER A 362 -4.82 6.96 -21.50
N ASN A 363 -4.98 7.76 -22.56
CA ASN A 363 -3.86 8.41 -23.25
C ASN A 363 -3.83 9.92 -22.95
N ILE A 364 -2.65 10.50 -22.80
CA ILE A 364 -2.50 11.95 -22.63
C ILE A 364 -2.80 12.74 -23.91
N GLY A 365 -2.99 14.05 -23.77
CA GLY A 365 -3.08 15.00 -24.89
C GLY A 365 -4.48 15.57 -25.15
N GLU A 366 -4.63 16.28 -26.26
CA GLU A 366 -5.83 17.03 -26.63
C GLU A 366 -6.94 16.16 -27.23
N ARG A 367 -8.19 16.44 -26.86
CA ARG A 367 -9.42 15.91 -27.48
C ARG A 367 -10.32 17.09 -27.85
N ARG A 368 -10.90 17.02 -29.05
CA ARG A 368 -11.84 18.02 -29.55
C ARG A 368 -13.23 17.44 -29.61
N ILE A 369 -14.19 18.16 -29.04
CA ILE A 369 -15.60 17.75 -28.97
C ILE A 369 -16.43 18.85 -29.60
N GLN A 370 -17.07 18.55 -30.72
CA GLN A 370 -18.01 19.44 -31.38
C GLN A 370 -19.37 19.33 -30.70
N ALA A 371 -20.00 20.46 -30.42
CA ALA A 371 -21.35 20.54 -29.93
C ALA A 371 -22.19 21.43 -30.84
N PHE A 372 -23.37 20.97 -31.23
CA PHE A 372 -24.26 21.70 -32.13
C PHE A 372 -25.73 21.32 -31.88
N VAL A 373 -26.64 22.23 -32.22
CA VAL A 373 -28.07 21.95 -32.23
C VAL A 373 -28.40 21.13 -33.47
N LEU A 374 -29.20 20.07 -33.33
CA LEU A 374 -29.55 19.17 -34.44
C LEU A 374 -30.24 19.88 -35.61
N GLU A 375 -31.00 20.94 -35.33
CA GLU A 375 -31.65 21.80 -36.34
C GLU A 375 -30.67 22.79 -37.03
N LYS A 376 -29.42 22.91 -36.55
CA LYS A 376 -28.41 23.85 -37.05
C LYS A 376 -26.99 23.28 -36.98
N GLU A 377 -26.74 22.22 -37.76
CA GLU A 377 -25.48 21.49 -37.76
C GLU A 377 -24.27 22.31 -38.25
N ASP A 378 -24.49 23.39 -39.00
CA ASP A 378 -23.43 24.28 -39.50
C ASP A 378 -22.82 25.19 -38.41
N ASP A 379 -23.51 25.37 -37.27
CA ASP A 379 -23.07 26.26 -36.17
C ASP A 379 -22.50 25.44 -35.02
N LYS A 380 -21.28 24.92 -35.23
CA LYS A 380 -20.60 24.03 -34.28
C LYS A 380 -19.72 24.81 -33.32
N LEU A 381 -19.87 24.48 -32.03
CA LEU A 381 -19.00 24.94 -30.96
C LEU A 381 -18.01 23.84 -30.59
N THR A 382 -16.71 24.16 -30.56
CA THR A 382 -15.67 23.19 -30.19
C THR A 382 -15.26 23.36 -28.73
N PHE A 383 -15.35 22.26 -27.98
CA PHE A 383 -14.71 22.10 -26.68
C PHE A 383 -13.37 21.38 -26.86
N VAL A 384 -12.33 21.92 -26.23
CA VAL A 384 -10.99 21.36 -26.18
C VAL A 384 -10.77 20.83 -24.76
N VAL A 385 -10.33 19.58 -24.68
CA VAL A 385 -10.08 18.88 -23.43
C VAL A 385 -8.66 18.31 -23.46
N HIS A 386 -7.86 18.61 -22.45
CA HIS A 386 -6.51 18.10 -22.29
C HIS A 386 -6.47 17.00 -21.23
N GLY A 387 -6.10 15.79 -21.64
CA GLY A 387 -5.82 14.67 -20.75
C GLY A 387 -4.41 14.79 -20.17
N THR A 388 -4.32 14.94 -18.85
CA THR A 388 -3.06 14.96 -18.10
C THR A 388 -2.79 13.58 -17.48
N ALA A 389 -1.50 13.26 -17.29
CA ALA A 389 -1.10 11.98 -16.74
C ALA A 389 -1.63 11.78 -15.30
N GLY A 390 -1.88 10.52 -14.93
CA GLY A 390 -2.33 10.15 -13.60
C GLY A 390 -1.26 10.29 -12.51
N PRO A 391 -1.59 9.91 -11.25
CA PRO A 391 -0.60 9.81 -10.18
C PRO A 391 0.56 8.88 -10.56
N PRO A 392 1.79 9.14 -10.06
CA PRO A 392 2.94 8.28 -10.33
C PRO A 392 2.69 6.87 -9.82
N ALA A 393 2.97 5.88 -10.66
CA ALA A 393 2.81 4.46 -10.35
C ALA A 393 4.09 3.65 -10.59
N ARG A 394 4.97 4.09 -11.49
CA ARG A 394 6.20 3.39 -11.84
C ARG A 394 7.33 4.38 -12.16
N VAL A 395 8.56 3.97 -11.87
CA VAL A 395 9.77 4.68 -12.29
C VAL A 395 10.69 3.75 -13.06
N GLU A 396 11.47 4.33 -13.96
CA GLU A 396 12.42 3.60 -14.80
C GLU A 396 13.72 4.38 -14.89
N GLN A 397 14.85 3.68 -14.81
CA GLN A 397 16.16 4.27 -15.01
C GLN A 397 16.44 4.42 -16.51
N ILE A 398 16.77 5.63 -16.96
CA ILE A 398 17.00 5.92 -18.38
C ILE A 398 18.49 5.98 -18.70
N GLY A 399 19.31 6.54 -17.81
CA GLY A 399 20.73 6.75 -18.12
C GLY A 399 21.59 7.17 -16.94
N GLY A 400 22.91 7.16 -17.17
CA GLY A 400 23.93 7.61 -16.24
C GLY A 400 24.31 6.64 -15.12
N ASN A 401 23.76 5.44 -15.03
CA ASN A 401 24.16 4.49 -13.99
C ASN A 401 25.50 3.79 -14.29
N HIS A 402 26.18 3.31 -13.24
CA HIS A 402 27.42 2.52 -13.31
C HIS A 402 28.57 3.22 -14.04
N GLN A 403 28.67 4.55 -13.89
CA GLN A 403 29.74 5.33 -14.48
C GLN A 403 31.00 5.36 -13.60
N SER A 404 32.13 5.68 -14.20
CA SER A 404 33.38 5.88 -13.47
C SER A 404 34.17 7.03 -14.08
N ASP A 405 34.73 7.88 -13.24
CA ASP A 405 35.66 8.92 -13.66
C ASP A 405 36.64 9.25 -12.52
N ILE A 406 37.56 10.17 -12.77
CA ILE A 406 38.54 10.60 -11.79
C ILE A 406 37.88 11.43 -10.66
N ILE A 407 38.54 11.44 -9.51
CA ILE A 407 38.12 12.18 -8.31
C ILE A 407 37.83 13.65 -8.65
N GLY A 408 36.65 14.17 -8.28
CA GLY A 408 36.28 15.57 -8.44
C GLY A 408 35.75 15.98 -9.82
N GLU A 409 35.74 15.10 -10.82
CA GLU A 409 35.19 15.37 -12.15
C GLU A 409 33.67 15.13 -12.23
N ALA A 410 33.04 15.80 -13.18
CA ALA A 410 31.64 15.58 -13.54
C ALA A 410 31.51 14.29 -14.37
N LEU A 411 30.48 13.49 -14.08
CA LEU A 411 30.18 12.31 -14.90
C LEU A 411 29.80 12.72 -16.34
N GLU A 412 30.23 11.91 -17.31
CA GLU A 412 29.97 12.14 -18.74
C GLU A 412 28.47 12.13 -19.07
N HIS A 413 27.70 11.23 -18.46
CA HIS A 413 26.26 11.16 -18.63
C HIS A 413 25.53 11.59 -17.33
N PRO A 414 24.49 12.41 -17.40
CA PRO A 414 23.68 12.73 -16.22
C PRO A 414 22.95 11.48 -15.71
N PHE A 415 22.68 11.43 -14.41
CA PHE A 415 21.74 10.45 -13.87
C PHE A 415 20.33 10.83 -14.32
N SER A 416 19.65 9.92 -15.03
CA SER A 416 18.32 10.18 -15.56
C SER A 416 17.34 9.06 -15.24
N MET A 417 16.11 9.46 -14.92
CA MET A 417 14.99 8.54 -14.68
C MET A 417 13.70 9.07 -15.28
N ARG A 418 12.81 8.17 -15.68
CA ARG A 418 11.49 8.50 -16.18
C ARG A 418 10.41 8.07 -15.19
N VAL A 419 9.37 8.88 -15.06
CA VAL A 419 8.21 8.63 -14.20
C VAL A 419 6.98 8.35 -15.03
N TYR A 420 6.26 7.28 -14.68
CA TYR A 420 5.06 6.81 -15.37
C TYR A 420 3.85 6.75 -14.43
N ASP A 421 2.66 6.98 -14.97
CA ASP A 421 1.39 6.71 -14.32
C ASP A 421 0.98 5.22 -14.43
N SER A 422 -0.19 4.86 -13.88
CA SER A 422 -0.71 3.48 -13.92
C SER A 422 -1.11 3.00 -15.33
N PHE A 423 -1.27 3.92 -16.28
CA PHE A 423 -1.58 3.64 -17.68
C PHE A 423 -0.33 3.67 -18.58
N ASN A 424 0.87 3.77 -17.98
CA ASN A 424 2.14 3.86 -18.66
C ASN A 424 2.33 5.14 -19.50
N ASN A 425 1.63 6.23 -19.13
CA ASN A 425 1.91 7.55 -19.68
C ASN A 425 3.06 8.21 -18.93
N PRO A 426 3.98 8.91 -19.63
CA PRO A 426 4.98 9.74 -18.96
C PRO A 426 4.31 10.88 -18.21
N ILE A 427 4.84 11.21 -17.03
CA ILE A 427 4.29 12.29 -16.19
C ILE A 427 5.18 13.53 -16.33
N PRO A 428 4.72 14.60 -17.01
CA PRO A 428 5.50 15.81 -17.14
C PRO A 428 5.44 16.70 -15.89
N LYS A 429 6.46 17.54 -15.71
CA LYS A 429 6.56 18.54 -14.63
C LYS A 429 6.42 17.95 -13.22
N HIS A 430 6.78 16.69 -13.06
CA HIS A 430 6.67 15.93 -11.82
C HIS A 430 7.95 16.03 -10.98
N GLU A 431 7.80 16.17 -9.65
CA GLU A 431 8.93 16.38 -8.73
C GLU A 431 9.68 15.08 -8.42
N VAL A 432 10.98 15.07 -8.69
CA VAL A 432 11.91 13.97 -8.41
C VAL A 432 13.02 14.48 -7.51
N SER A 433 13.31 13.75 -6.42
CA SER A 433 14.37 14.10 -5.49
C SER A 433 15.54 13.12 -5.58
N PHE A 434 16.72 13.65 -5.88
CA PHE A 434 17.99 12.94 -5.85
C PHE A 434 18.72 13.23 -4.54
N VAL A 435 19.20 12.19 -3.87
CA VAL A 435 19.90 12.30 -2.58
C VAL A 435 21.17 11.48 -2.62
N VAL A 436 22.31 12.10 -2.30
CA VAL A 436 23.57 11.37 -2.14
C VAL A 436 23.48 10.52 -0.87
N THR A 437 23.59 9.20 -1.02
CA THR A 437 23.47 8.22 0.08
C THR A 437 24.79 7.58 0.46
N LYS A 438 25.78 7.57 -0.43
CA LYS A 438 27.16 7.11 -0.18
C LYS A 438 28.16 7.97 -0.96
N GLY A 439 29.33 8.22 -0.37
CA GLY A 439 30.35 9.10 -0.93
C GLY A 439 30.12 10.57 -0.56
N ASP A 440 31.02 11.43 -1.02
CA ASP A 440 31.05 12.88 -0.77
C ASP A 440 30.89 13.71 -2.05
N GLY A 441 30.36 13.11 -3.13
CA GLY A 441 30.06 13.82 -4.36
C GLY A 441 28.87 14.77 -4.25
N LYS A 442 28.72 15.63 -5.25
CA LYS A 442 27.80 16.77 -5.25
C LYS A 442 27.07 16.89 -6.57
N PHE A 443 25.91 17.53 -6.58
CA PHE A 443 25.19 17.83 -7.82
C PHE A 443 25.73 19.11 -8.45
N GLY A 444 25.95 19.08 -9.78
CA GLY A 444 26.35 20.24 -10.56
C GLY A 444 25.16 21.13 -10.94
N ASN A 445 25.41 22.42 -11.21
CA ASN A 445 24.41 23.27 -11.86
C ASN A 445 24.21 22.79 -13.29
N ILE A 446 22.97 22.57 -13.71
CA ILE A 446 22.62 22.36 -15.11
C ILE A 446 22.79 23.72 -15.81
N THR A 447 24.00 24.01 -16.28
CA THR A 447 24.27 25.16 -17.15
C THR A 447 24.97 24.62 -18.39
N GLU A 448 24.20 24.62 -19.48
CA GLU A 448 24.61 24.41 -20.88
C GLU A 448 25.17 23.03 -21.24
N SER A 449 24.28 22.22 -21.84
CA SER A 449 24.68 21.15 -22.75
C SER A 449 25.43 21.76 -23.95
N GLN A 450 26.72 21.45 -24.08
CA GLN A 450 27.50 21.62 -25.31
C GLN A 450 27.02 20.60 -26.36
N ASN A 451 25.81 20.81 -26.89
CA ASN A 451 25.32 20.42 -28.23
C ASN A 451 23.80 20.59 -28.34
N GLY A 452 23.33 21.83 -28.18
CA GLY A 452 22.14 22.32 -28.89
C GLY A 452 20.82 21.59 -28.62
N THR A 453 20.27 21.70 -27.42
CA THR A 453 18.86 22.05 -27.15
C THR A 453 18.81 22.47 -25.66
N PRO A 454 18.26 23.63 -25.27
CA PRO A 454 18.19 23.99 -23.87
C PRO A 454 17.24 23.04 -23.15
N THR A 455 17.77 22.16 -22.30
CA THR A 455 16.96 21.37 -21.36
C THR A 455 16.31 22.36 -20.40
N ASN A 456 14.99 22.46 -20.43
CA ASN A 456 14.19 23.32 -19.54
C ASN A 456 14.20 22.81 -18.08
N GLY A 457 15.37 22.61 -17.51
CA GLY A 457 15.61 22.41 -16.07
C GLY A 457 15.55 23.72 -15.27
N LEU A 458 14.95 24.79 -15.81
CA LEU A 458 14.80 26.08 -15.15
C LEU A 458 13.64 26.10 -14.13
N LEU A 459 13.48 25.02 -13.36
CA LEU A 459 12.66 24.99 -12.15
C LEU A 459 13.30 24.15 -11.03
N GLY A 460 14.56 23.72 -11.19
CA GLY A 460 15.34 23.09 -10.13
C GLY A 460 15.73 24.13 -9.07
N ARG A 461 14.87 24.34 -8.08
CA ARG A 461 15.23 25.14 -6.91
C ARG A 461 16.28 24.35 -6.15
N LEU A 462 17.54 24.80 -6.17
CA LEU A 462 18.56 24.40 -5.21
C LEU A 462 18.10 24.82 -3.81
N LYS A 463 17.21 24.06 -3.21
CA LYS A 463 17.18 23.90 -1.77
C LYS A 463 18.30 22.91 -1.45
N SER A 464 19.54 23.35 -1.52
CA SER A 464 20.64 22.72 -0.80
C SER A 464 20.42 22.92 0.71
N THR A 465 19.29 22.42 1.21
CA THR A 465 19.00 22.41 2.63
C THR A 465 19.68 21.16 3.15
N ILE A 466 20.78 21.35 3.88
CA ILE A 466 21.40 20.28 4.68
C ILE A 466 20.38 19.93 5.77
N VAL A 467 19.46 19.02 5.46
CA VAL A 467 18.59 18.40 6.46
C VAL A 467 19.13 16.99 6.64
N ALA A 468 19.79 16.76 7.78
CA ALA A 468 20.42 15.49 8.16
C ALA A 468 21.64 15.05 7.30
N GLU A 469 22.63 15.93 7.12
CA GLU A 469 23.97 15.62 6.56
C GLU A 469 24.06 15.08 5.12
N LYS A 470 22.94 14.91 4.40
CA LYS A 470 22.93 14.41 3.01
C LYS A 470 22.64 15.51 2.00
N ILE A 471 23.37 15.50 0.87
CA ILE A 471 23.20 16.44 -0.24
C ILE A 471 21.96 16.02 -1.05
N ARG A 472 21.03 16.95 -1.28
CA ARG A 472 19.77 16.74 -2.02
C ARG A 472 19.66 17.69 -3.22
N TYR A 473 19.09 17.18 -4.32
CA TYR A 473 18.67 17.94 -5.49
C TYR A 473 17.21 17.62 -5.84
N GLU A 474 16.43 18.62 -6.24
CA GLU A 474 15.04 18.48 -6.67
C GLU A 474 14.96 18.86 -8.15
N ALA A 475 14.55 17.91 -8.99
CA ALA A 475 14.35 18.07 -10.42
C ALA A 475 12.85 17.95 -10.75
N LEU A 476 12.41 18.62 -11.82
CA LEU A 476 11.12 18.36 -12.44
C LEU A 476 11.33 17.50 -13.69
N THR A 477 10.39 16.61 -13.98
CA THR A 477 10.39 15.87 -15.24
C THR A 477 10.04 16.78 -16.43
N ASP A 478 10.60 16.48 -17.60
CA ASP A 478 10.28 17.11 -18.87
C ASP A 478 8.94 16.61 -19.47
N GLU A 479 8.60 17.03 -20.69
CA GLU A 479 7.36 16.62 -21.37
C GLU A 479 7.32 15.09 -21.66
N ASP A 480 8.48 14.42 -21.69
CA ASP A 480 8.62 12.97 -21.85
C ASP A 480 8.70 12.23 -20.49
N GLY A 481 8.48 12.95 -19.38
CA GLY A 481 8.48 12.42 -18.03
C GLY A 481 9.87 12.10 -17.49
N ILE A 482 10.95 12.62 -18.07
CA ILE A 482 12.35 12.36 -17.70
C ILE A 482 12.85 13.46 -16.76
N ALA A 483 13.43 13.08 -15.63
CA ALA A 483 14.18 13.94 -14.73
C ALA A 483 15.67 13.59 -14.80
N GLU A 484 16.52 14.61 -14.98
CA GLU A 484 17.97 14.46 -15.12
C GLU A 484 18.74 15.31 -14.10
N VAL A 485 19.90 14.82 -13.67
CA VAL A 485 20.82 15.57 -12.81
C VAL A 485 22.29 15.28 -13.12
N ASN A 486 23.10 16.33 -13.20
CA ASN A 486 24.55 16.21 -13.31
C ASN A 486 25.16 15.91 -11.95
N TYR A 487 26.03 14.90 -11.88
CA TYR A 487 26.73 14.50 -10.66
C TYR A 487 28.23 14.67 -10.81
N ILE A 488 28.85 15.28 -9.80
CA ILE A 488 30.29 15.48 -9.67
C ILE A 488 30.79 14.52 -8.60
N LEU A 489 31.77 13.70 -8.96
CA LEU A 489 32.35 12.71 -8.07
C LEU A 489 33.00 13.36 -6.84
N GLY A 490 32.95 12.65 -5.72
CA GLY A 490 33.51 13.10 -4.44
C GLY A 490 35.02 13.31 -4.48
N THR A 491 35.57 13.86 -3.39
CA THR A 491 37.00 14.16 -3.24
C THR A 491 37.85 12.96 -2.81
N LYS A 492 37.20 11.82 -2.55
CA LYS A 492 37.85 10.57 -2.16
C LYS A 492 37.58 9.48 -3.20
N PRO A 493 38.57 8.62 -3.50
CA PRO A 493 38.35 7.48 -4.38
C PRO A 493 37.37 6.48 -3.74
N GLY A 494 36.52 5.87 -4.56
CA GLY A 494 35.57 4.84 -4.15
C GLY A 494 34.14 5.02 -4.66
N PHE A 495 33.25 4.18 -4.14
CA PHE A 495 31.85 4.11 -4.55
C PHE A 495 31.04 5.30 -4.06
N ASN A 496 30.40 5.96 -5.01
CA ASN A 496 29.41 7.00 -4.82
C ASN A 496 28.02 6.43 -5.16
N GLN A 497 27.02 6.78 -4.36
CA GLN A 497 25.65 6.30 -4.56
C GLN A 497 24.66 7.45 -4.42
N VAL A 498 23.76 7.56 -5.38
CA VAL A 498 22.66 8.53 -5.39
C VAL A 498 21.34 7.79 -5.46
N THR A 499 20.43 8.12 -4.56
CA THR A 499 19.08 7.58 -4.53
C THR A 499 18.10 8.62 -5.07
N ALA A 500 17.34 8.25 -6.10
CA ALA A 500 16.31 9.09 -6.71
C ALA A 500 14.90 8.59 -6.33
N VAL A 501 14.02 9.51 -5.95
CA VAL A 501 12.65 9.21 -5.50
C VAL A 501 11.68 10.20 -6.13
N ALA A 502 10.69 9.69 -6.87
CA ALA A 502 9.57 10.49 -7.39
C ALA A 502 8.55 10.77 -6.28
N LYS A 503 8.05 12.00 -6.20
CA LYS A 503 7.15 12.43 -5.12
C LYS A 503 5.78 11.74 -5.24
N GLY A 504 5.30 11.16 -4.14
CA GLY A 504 4.03 10.43 -4.13
C GLY A 504 4.18 8.95 -4.53
N LEU A 505 5.34 8.55 -5.05
CA LEU A 505 5.68 7.15 -5.26
C LEU A 505 6.47 6.62 -4.05
N GLY A 506 5.76 6.00 -3.09
CA GLY A 506 6.39 5.43 -1.89
C GLY A 506 7.35 4.27 -2.21
N LYS A 507 8.40 4.09 -1.39
CA LYS A 507 9.37 2.96 -1.35
C LYS A 507 9.82 2.33 -2.70
N MET A 508 9.82 3.07 -3.81
CA MET A 508 10.46 2.66 -5.06
C MET A 508 11.61 3.60 -5.43
N PRO A 509 12.68 3.64 -4.61
CA PRO A 509 13.87 4.41 -4.96
C PRO A 509 14.59 3.77 -6.15
N LEU A 510 15.05 4.60 -7.08
CA LEU A 510 16.09 4.21 -8.04
C LEU A 510 17.46 4.54 -7.45
N ILE A 511 18.41 3.65 -7.66
CA ILE A 511 19.78 3.80 -7.17
C ILE A 511 20.70 3.95 -8.37
N PHE A 512 21.51 5.01 -8.33
CA PHE A 512 22.57 5.28 -9.28
C PHE A 512 23.91 5.11 -8.57
N ASP A 513 24.76 4.26 -9.12
CA ASP A 513 26.10 4.01 -8.63
C ASP A 513 27.13 4.65 -9.57
N ALA A 514 28.16 5.25 -8.99
CA ALA A 514 29.32 5.75 -9.72
C ALA A 514 30.62 5.48 -8.96
N MET A 515 31.73 5.36 -9.68
CA MET A 515 33.04 5.05 -9.10
C MET A 515 34.02 6.21 -9.32
N ALA A 516 34.58 6.75 -8.23
CA ALA A 516 35.67 7.72 -8.30
C ALA A 516 37.03 6.99 -8.28
N THR A 517 37.83 7.13 -9.33
CA THR A 517 39.16 6.55 -9.45
C THR A 517 40.27 7.60 -9.20
N PRO A 518 41.42 7.22 -8.63
CA PRO A 518 42.55 8.13 -8.51
C PRO A 518 43.14 8.54 -9.87
N GLU A 519 43.57 9.80 -9.99
CA GLU A 519 44.16 10.38 -11.22
C GLU A 519 45.37 9.59 -11.77
N GLU A 520 46.10 8.86 -10.90
CA GLU A 520 47.27 8.07 -11.31
C GLU A 520 46.93 6.85 -12.20
N GLU A 521 45.71 6.30 -12.14
CA GLU A 521 45.32 5.12 -12.92
C GLU A 521 45.14 5.43 -14.41
N ARG A 522 44.68 6.66 -14.76
CA ARG A 522 44.56 7.11 -16.15
C ARG A 522 45.93 7.16 -16.87
N ARG A 523 47.01 7.46 -16.14
CA ARG A 523 48.38 7.49 -16.69
C ARG A 523 48.95 6.09 -16.94
N ARG A 524 48.51 5.07 -16.19
CA ARG A 524 48.94 3.67 -16.41
C ARG A 524 48.21 3.01 -17.59
N GLY A 525 46.97 3.40 -17.86
CA GLY A 525 46.22 2.92 -19.03
C GLY A 525 46.80 3.40 -20.37
N ARG A 526 47.24 4.66 -20.45
CA ARG A 526 47.88 5.20 -21.67
C ARG A 526 49.27 4.62 -21.94
N ARG A 527 50.08 4.34 -20.92
CA ARG A 527 51.42 3.77 -21.11
C ARG A 527 51.44 2.32 -21.61
N ARG A 528 50.33 1.57 -21.51
CA ARG A 528 50.26 0.19 -22.04
C ARG A 528 49.92 0.09 -23.53
N TYR A 529 49.60 1.21 -24.19
CA TYR A 529 49.27 1.21 -25.62
C TYR A 529 50.41 1.75 -26.50
N ASP A 530 51.40 2.39 -25.89
CA ASP A 530 52.56 3.00 -26.56
C ASP A 530 53.88 2.23 -26.32
N ASP A 531 53.83 1.09 -25.62
CA ASP A 531 54.89 0.07 -25.51
C ASP A 531 54.40 -1.22 -26.18
#